data_AF-A0A956F414-F1
#
_entry.id   AF-A0A956F414-F1
#
_cell.length_a   1.000
_cell.length_b   1.000
_cell.length_c   1.000
_cell.angle_alpha   90.00
_cell.angle_beta   90.00
_cell.angle_gamma   90.00
#
_symmetry.space_group_name_H-M   'P 1'
#
loop_
_entity.id
_entity.type
_entity.pdbx_description
1 polymer ?
#
loop_
_entity_poly.entity_id
_entity_poly.type
_entity_poly.pdbx_seq_one_letter_code
_entity_poly.pdbx_strand_id
1 'polypeptide(L)' 'MGASNPGEPELIYDWNEIARKGRVIPKGVEFFDETLRDGLQNPSVVDPEIEDKLKLIHLMDKLGI' A
#
# COMPACT_ATOMS: atom_id res chain seq x y z
N MET A 1 -11.55 11.33 -43.15
CA MET A 1 -12.02 11.36 -41.75
C MET A 1 -11.26 10.29 -40.98
N GLY A 2 -10.27 10.66 -40.17
CA GLY A 2 -9.59 9.71 -39.28
C GLY A 2 -10.48 9.41 -38.08
N ALA A 3 -10.70 8.13 -37.79
CA ALA A 3 -11.37 7.72 -36.57
C ALA A 3 -10.49 8.13 -35.38
N SER A 4 -11.02 9.01 -34.53
CA SER A 4 -10.40 9.35 -33.25
C SER A 4 -10.34 8.07 -32.41
N ASN A 5 -9.12 7.60 -32.14
CA ASN A 5 -8.87 6.56 -31.16
C ASN A 5 -9.45 7.05 -29.82
N PRO A 6 -10.39 6.33 -29.17
CA PRO A 6 -10.92 6.77 -27.90
C PRO A 6 -9.75 6.91 -26.93
N GLY A 7 -9.63 8.09 -26.33
CA GLY A 7 -8.55 8.33 -25.38
C GLY A 7 -8.62 7.28 -24.28
N GLU A 8 -7.47 6.72 -23.91
CA GLU A 8 -7.29 5.76 -22.82
C GLU A 8 -8.21 5.91 -21.58
N PRO A 9 -8.62 7.12 -21.11
CA PRO A 9 -9.60 7.26 -20.03
C PRO A 9 -10.98 6.63 -20.26
N GLU A 10 -11.42 6.38 -21.50
CA GLU A 10 -12.74 5.77 -21.76
C GLU A 10 -12.79 4.26 -21.43
N LEU A 11 -11.64 3.61 -21.25
CA LEU A 11 -11.55 2.17 -20.97
C LEU A 11 -11.38 1.82 -19.48
N ILE A 12 -11.07 2.80 -18.63
CA ILE A 12 -10.85 2.58 -17.21
C ILE A 12 -12.13 2.90 -16.45
N TYR A 13 -12.84 1.85 -16.04
CA TYR A 13 -14.04 1.97 -15.21
C TYR A 13 -13.66 1.88 -13.73
N ASP A 14 -13.79 2.99 -13.00
CA ASP A 14 -13.50 3.05 -11.57
C ASP A 14 -14.71 2.60 -10.72
N TRP A 15 -14.64 1.37 -10.23
CA TRP A 15 -15.65 0.77 -9.37
C TRP A 15 -15.80 1.47 -8.01
N ASN A 16 -14.82 2.27 -7.58
CA ASN A 16 -14.86 2.94 -6.28
C ASN A 16 -15.87 4.10 -6.22
N GLU A 17 -16.31 4.62 -7.37
CA GLU A 17 -17.16 5.82 -7.45
C GLU A 17 -18.67 5.52 -7.49
N ILE A 18 -19.08 4.28 -7.82
CA ILE A 18 -20.50 3.92 -8.09
C ILE A 18 -21.41 4.09 -6.87
N ALA A 19 -20.90 3.86 -5.66
CA ALA A 19 -21.68 3.88 -4.41
C ALA A 19 -21.04 4.76 -3.32
N ARG A 20 -20.16 5.68 -3.72
CA ARG A 20 -19.31 6.42 -2.77
C ARG A 20 -20.14 7.34 -1.87
N LYS A 21 -20.34 6.92 -0.62
CA LYS A 21 -20.90 7.73 0.46
C LYS A 21 -19.78 8.11 1.44
N GLY A 22 -19.02 9.16 1.11
CA GLY A 22 -17.99 9.71 1.99
C GLY A 22 -16.55 9.42 1.55
N ARG A 23 -15.61 9.41 2.51
CA ARG A 23 -14.19 9.10 2.27
C ARG A 23 -14.01 7.60 2.04
N VAL A 24 -13.12 7.24 1.11
CA VAL A 24 -12.70 5.84 0.86
C VAL A 24 -12.06 5.23 2.12
N ILE A 25 -11.24 6.02 2.81
CA ILE A 25 -10.62 5.63 4.08
C ILE A 25 -11.25 6.46 5.22
N PRO A 26 -11.86 5.80 6.22
CA PRO A 26 -12.38 6.46 7.41
C PRO A 26 -11.33 7.32 8.12
N LYS A 27 -11.78 8.30 8.91
CA LYS A 27 -10.87 9.05 9.78
C LYS A 27 -10.43 8.16 10.95
N GLY A 28 -9.17 8.31 11.39
CA GLY A 28 -8.64 7.58 12.55
C GLY A 28 -8.29 6.12 12.26
N VAL A 29 -8.03 5.77 11.00
CA VAL A 29 -7.41 4.48 10.67
C VAL A 29 -5.94 4.54 11.06
N GLU A 30 -5.47 3.52 11.78
CA GLU A 30 -4.08 3.32 12.13
C GLU A 30 -3.45 2.31 11.16
N PHE A 31 -2.17 2.48 10.87
CA PHE A 31 -1.40 1.54 10.07
C PHE A 31 -0.52 0.71 10.99
N PHE A 32 -0.81 -0.58 11.10
CA PHE A 32 -0.05 -1.51 11.93
C PHE A 32 0.86 -2.35 11.04
N ASP A 33 2.16 -2.05 11.06
CA ASP A 33 3.14 -2.73 10.23
C ASP A 33 3.73 -3.95 10.97
N GLU A 34 3.44 -5.15 10.47
CA GLU A 34 3.94 -6.41 11.04
C GLU A 34 5.15 -6.97 10.28
N THR A 35 5.88 -6.16 9.48
CA THR A 35 7.01 -6.62 8.64
C THR A 35 8.07 -7.38 9.45
N LEU A 36 8.44 -6.85 10.62
CA LEU A 36 9.46 -7.46 11.49
C LEU A 36 8.92 -8.61 12.36
N ARG A 37 7.62 -8.91 12.29
CA ARG A 37 7.00 -9.99 13.07
C ARG A 37 6.44 -11.06 12.15
N ASP A 38 5.33 -10.76 11.48
CA ASP A 38 4.64 -11.69 10.59
C ASP A 38 5.48 -11.96 9.34
N GLY A 39 6.18 -10.94 8.83
CA GLY A 39 7.13 -11.12 7.74
C GLY A 39 8.23 -12.14 8.08
N LEU A 40 8.77 -12.11 9.31
CA LEU A 40 9.80 -13.05 9.76
C LEU A 40 9.25 -14.45 10.09
N GLN A 41 7.93 -14.60 10.27
CA GLN A 41 7.30 -15.91 10.47
C GLN A 41 7.18 -16.70 9.15
N ASN A 42 7.30 -16.04 8.00
CA ASN A 42 7.29 -16.72 6.71
C ASN A 42 8.57 -17.55 6.53
N PRO A 43 8.47 -18.88 6.30
CA PRO A 43 9.64 -19.75 6.17
C PRO A 43 10.51 -19.46 4.95
N SER A 44 10.01 -18.69 3.98
CA SER A 44 10.76 -18.27 2.78
C SER A 44 11.49 -16.94 2.96
N VAL A 45 11.27 -16.24 4.07
CA VAL A 45 11.91 -14.95 4.33
C VAL A 45 13.27 -15.18 4.99
N VAL A 46 14.28 -14.47 4.49
CA VAL A 46 15.58 -14.43 5.13
C VAL A 46 15.46 -13.51 6.34
N ASP A 47 15.82 -14.03 7.50
CA ASP A 47 15.92 -13.21 8.71
C ASP A 47 17.06 -12.18 8.52
N PRO A 48 16.76 -10.87 8.50
CA PRO A 48 17.80 -9.86 8.33
C PRO A 48 18.74 -9.81 9.53
N GLU A 49 19.97 -9.38 9.28
CA GLU A 49 20.95 -9.10 10.32
C GLU A 49 20.43 -8.05 11.31
N ILE A 50 20.99 -8.01 12.52
CA ILE A 50 20.48 -7.12 13.57
C ILE A 50 20.58 -5.65 13.19
N GLU A 51 21.62 -5.26 12.45
CA GLU A 51 21.81 -3.90 11.94
C GLU A 51 20.71 -3.51 10.92
N ASP A 52 20.31 -4.45 10.08
CA ASP A 52 19.25 -4.23 9.11
C ASP A 52 17.87 -4.11 9.78
N LYS A 53 17.61 -4.91 10.83
CA LYS A 53 16.41 -4.76 11.66
C LYS A 53 16.33 -3.37 12.32
N LEU A 54 17.44 -2.90 12.88
CA LEU A 54 17.51 -1.55 13.48
C LEU A 54 17.27 -0.46 12.44
N LYS A 55 17.87 -0.60 11.25
CA LYS A 55 17.64 0.32 10.14
C LYS A 55 16.17 0.33 9.70
N LEU A 56 15.53 -0.83 9.62
CA LEU A 56 14.10 -0.95 9.30
C LEU A 56 13.24 -0.20 10.32
N ILE A 57 13.49 -0.37 11.62
CA ILE A 57 12.76 0.36 12.68
C ILE A 57 12.88 1.87 12.48
N HIS A 58 14.08 2.39 12.21
CA HIS A 58 14.27 3.82 11.95
C HIS A 58 13.60 4.30 10.66
N LEU A 59 13.40 3.43 9.67
CA LEU A 59 12.67 3.77 8.45
C LEU A 59 11.15 3.76 8.68
N MET A 60 10.65 2.81 9.49
CA MET A 60 9.24 2.74 9.88
C MET A 60 8.82 4.00 10.65
N ASP A 61 9.64 4.44 11.61
CA ASP A 61 9.43 5.70 12.34
C ASP A 61 9.39 6.91 11.38
N LYS A 62 10.28 6.97 10.40
CA LYS A 62 10.28 8.02 9.36
C LYS A 62 9.04 7.99 8.45
N LEU A 63 8.43 6.82 8.28
CA LEU A 63 7.18 6.66 7.53
C LEU A 63 5.94 7.02 8.37
N GLY A 64 6.10 7.23 9.68
CA GLY A 64 5.01 7.53 10.61
C GLY A 64 4.21 6.30 11.03
N ILE A 65 4.89 5.16 11.11
CA ILE A 65 4.38 3.85 11.53
C ILE A 65 4.70 3.62 13.00
#